data_AF-A0A452SSY1-F1
#
_entry.id   AF-A0A452SSY1-F1
#
_cell.length_a   1.000
_cell.length_b   1.000
_cell.length_c   1.000
_cell.angle_alpha   90.00
_cell.angle_beta   90.00
_cell.angle_gamma   90.00
#
_symmetry.space_group_name_H-M   'P 1'
#
loop_
_entity.id
_entity.type
_entity.pdbx_description
1 polymer ?
#
loop_
_entity_poly.entity_id
_entity_poly.type
_entity_poly.pdbx_seq_one_letter_code
_entity_poly.pdbx_strand_id
1 'polypeptide(L)' 'MIPGGLTEARPATPEIQEIANKVSCYIHLKVFKGLPQQNPTLTLTGYQTDKSKDDEITGF' A
#
# COMPACT_ATOMS: atom_id res chain seq x y z
N MET A 1 30.36 -15.76 22.37
CA MET A 1 29.41 -14.84 21.73
C MET A 1 29.68 -14.90 20.23
N ILE A 2 28.73 -15.37 19.42
CA ILE A 2 28.91 -15.41 17.97
C ILE A 2 28.40 -14.06 17.45
N PRO A 3 29.26 -13.18 16.88
CA PRO A 3 28.78 -11.96 16.25
C PRO A 3 27.94 -12.33 15.03
N GLY A 4 26.72 -11.81 14.95
CA GLY A 4 25.84 -12.04 13.80
C GLY A 4 26.42 -11.40 12.53
N GLY A 5 26.45 -12.14 11.43
CA GLY A 5 26.81 -11.64 10.10
C GLY A 5 25.63 -11.81 9.14
N LEU A 6 25.48 -10.89 8.18
CA LEU A 6 24.49 -11.04 7.11
C LEU A 6 24.95 -12.14 6.14
N THR A 7 24.02 -13.02 5.75
CA THR A 7 24.29 -14.08 4.77
C THR A 7 24.03 -13.61 3.35
N GLU A 8 24.55 -14.34 2.38
CA GLU A 8 24.36 -14.04 0.96
C GLU A 8 22.86 -14.09 0.57
N ALA A 9 22.46 -13.24 -0.37
CA ALA A 9 21.07 -13.17 -0.82
C ALA A 9 20.64 -14.50 -1.46
N ARG A 10 19.49 -15.02 -1.04
CA ARG A 10 18.86 -16.24 -1.59
C ARG A 10 17.53 -15.87 -2.24
N PRO A 11 17.07 -16.61 -3.27
CA PRO A 11 15.74 -16.38 -3.85
C PRO A 11 14.65 -16.55 -2.78
N ALA A 12 13.62 -15.71 -2.86
CA ALA A 12 12.51 -15.71 -1.90
C ALA A 12 11.75 -17.04 -1.95
N THR A 13 11.61 -17.69 -0.80
CA THR A 13 10.69 -18.82 -0.62
C THR A 13 9.25 -18.30 -0.50
N PRO A 14 8.22 -19.16 -0.65
CA PRO A 14 6.82 -18.74 -0.49
C PRO A 14 6.53 -18.07 0.86
N GLU A 15 7.18 -18.52 1.94
CA GLU A 15 7.05 -17.90 3.27
C GLU A 15 7.63 -16.47 3.30
N ILE A 16 8.81 -16.27 2.71
CA ILE A 16 9.43 -14.94 2.58
C ILE A 16 8.57 -14.02 1.70
N GLN A 17 7.96 -14.56 0.65
CA GLN A 17 7.03 -13.80 -0.20
C GLN A 17 5.75 -13.45 0.55
N GLU A 18 5.22 -14.32 1.40
CA GLU A 18 4.07 -14.00 2.24
C GLU A 18 4.39 -12.87 3.23
N ILE A 19 5.59 -12.89 3.83
CA ILE A 19 6.06 -11.80 4.69
C ILE A 19 6.15 -10.49 3.89
N ALA A 20 6.74 -10.52 2.69
CA ALA A 20 6.80 -9.33 1.83
C ALA A 20 5.40 -8.83 1.42
N ASN A 21 4.46 -9.74 1.17
CA ASN A 21 3.07 -9.39 0.86
C ASN A 21 2.32 -8.81 2.07
N LYS A 22 2.62 -9.29 3.30
CA LYS A 22 2.11 -8.68 4.54
C LYS A 22 2.69 -7.29 4.79
N VAL A 23 3.93 -7.04 4.35
CA VAL A 23 4.56 -5.72 4.42
C VAL A 23 4.13 -4.81 3.24
N SER A 24 3.36 -5.33 2.27
CA SER A 24 2.86 -4.49 1.19
C SER A 24 1.82 -3.51 1.72
N CYS A 25 2.23 -2.26 1.91
CA CYS A 25 1.36 -1.17 2.32
C CYS A 25 0.39 -0.79 1.20
N TYR A 26 -0.91 -0.82 1.49
CA TYR A 26 -1.95 -0.28 0.62
C TYR A 26 -2.18 1.20 0.93
N ILE A 27 -2.66 1.93 -0.07
CA ILE A 27 -3.03 3.35 0.05
C ILE A 27 -4.47 3.50 -0.41
N HIS A 28 -5.32 4.08 0.44
CA HIS A 28 -6.69 4.44 0.06
C HIS A 28 -6.71 5.88 -0.43
N LEU A 29 -7.25 6.12 -1.63
CA LEU A 29 -7.33 7.45 -2.23
C LEU A 29 -8.78 7.91 -2.31
N LYS A 30 -9.03 9.16 -1.94
CA LYS A 30 -10.32 9.82 -2.11
C LYS A 30 -10.21 10.84 -3.23
N VAL A 31 -10.79 10.50 -4.38
CA VAL A 31 -10.75 11.34 -5.58
C VAL A 31 -12.12 11.93 -5.85
N PHE A 32 -12.19 13.24 -5.99
CA PHE A 32 -13.37 13.95 -6.47
C PHE A 32 -13.29 14.13 -7.97
N LYS A 33 -14.34 13.71 -8.68
CA LYS A 33 -14.51 14.00 -10.11
C LYS A 33 -15.57 15.08 -10.24
N GLY A 34 -15.17 16.24 -10.73
CA GLY A 34 -16.12 17.32 -11.00
C GLY A 34 -17.10 16.95 -12.12
N LEU A 35 -18.25 17.62 -12.12
CA LEU A 35 -19.26 17.41 -13.15
C LEU A 35 -18.70 17.78 -14.53
N PRO A 36 -19.12 17.10 -15.61
CA PRO A 36 -18.57 17.30 -16.95
C PRO A 36 -18.62 18.75 -17.45
N GLN A 37 -19.64 19.51 -17.03
CA GLN A 37 -19.83 20.91 -17.40
C GLN A 37 -19.05 21.91 -16.54
N GLN A 38 -18.60 21.51 -15.34
CA GLN A 38 -17.94 22.43 -14.40
C GLN A 38 -16.43 22.25 -14.37
N ASN A 39 -15.94 21.00 -14.31
CA ASN A 39 -14.52 20.66 -14.41
C ASN A 39 -14.38 19.13 -14.44
N PRO A 40 -14.09 18.48 -15.58
CA PRO A 40 -13.96 17.03 -15.66
C PRO A 40 -12.68 16.48 -14.99
N THR A 41 -11.86 17.34 -14.41
CA THR A 41 -10.59 16.99 -13.77
C THR A 41 -10.81 16.17 -12.49
N LEU A 42 -9.94 15.19 -12.28
CA LEU A 42 -9.86 14.43 -11.05
C LEU A 42 -9.04 15.21 -10.02
N THR A 43 -9.64 15.50 -8.87
CA THR A 43 -8.98 16.17 -7.75
C THR A 43 -8.78 15.17 -6.62
N LEU A 44 -7.53 14.97 -6.18
CA LEU A 44 -7.26 14.20 -4.98
C LEU A 44 -7.71 15.03 -3.76
N THR A 45 -8.72 14.54 -3.05
CA THR A 45 -9.30 15.20 -1.86
C THR A 45 -8.81 14.62 -0.55
N GLY A 46 -8.20 13.43 -0.56
CA GLY A 46 -7.58 12.83 0.61
C GLY A 46 -6.90 11.50 0.30
N TYR A 47 -6.04 11.06 1.23
CA TYR A 47 -5.37 9.76 1.16
C TYR A 47 -5.16 9.18 2.56
N GLN A 48 -5.09 7.85 2.66
CA GLN A 48 -4.68 7.12 3.86
C GLN A 48 -3.56 6.15 3.49
N THR A 49 -2.48 6.17 4.27
CA THR A 49 -1.34 5.25 4.15
C THR A 49 -1.45 4.11 5.16
N ASP A 50 -0.60 3.10 5.03
CA ASP A 50 -0.51 1.98 5.98
C ASP A 50 -1.81 1.15 6.06
N LYS A 51 -2.49 0.97 4.91
CA LYS A 51 -3.68 0.12 4.82
C LYS A 51 -3.33 -1.31 4.44
N SER A 52 -4.20 -2.23 4.80
CA SER A 52 -4.14 -3.63 4.36
C SER A 52 -5.15 -3.89 3.24
N LYS A 53 -4.96 -4.99 2.50
CA LYS A 53 -5.88 -5.41 1.44
C LYS A 53 -7.31 -5.60 1.94
N ASP A 54 -7.44 -6.05 3.19
CA ASP A 54 -8.70 -6.40 3.84
C ASP A 54 -9.31 -5.22 4.62
N ASP A 55 -8.68 -4.04 4.63
CA ASP A 55 -9.26 -2.82 5.24
C ASP A 55 -10.46 -2.31 4.43
N GLU A 56 -11.54 -1.96 5.12
CA GLU A 56 -12.68 -1.30 4.49
C GLU A 56 -12.33 0.13 4.04
N ILE A 57 -12.80 0.52 2.86
CA ILE A 57 -12.72 1.91 2.39
C ILE A 57 -13.78 2.73 3.14
N THR A 58 -13.39 3.32 4.26
CA THR A 58 -14.24 4.23 5.04
C THR A 58 -14.24 5.64 4.42
N GLY A 59 -15.36 6.36 4.56
CA GLY A 59 -15.48 7.74 4.06
C GLY A 59 -14.75 8.72 4.98
N PHE A 60 -13.43 8.83 4.84
CA PHE A 60 -12.61 9.82 5.56
C PHE A 60 -12.65 11.20 4.90
#